data_AF-A0A4Q4DRN3-F1
#
_entry.id   AF-A0A4Q4DRN3-F1
#
_cell.length_a   1.000
_cell.length_b   1.000
_cell.length_c   1.000
_cell.angle_alpha   90.00
_cell.angle_beta   90.00
_cell.angle_gamma   90.00
#
_symmetry.space_group_name_H-M   'P 1'
#
loop_
_entity.id
_entity.type
_entity.pdbx_description
1 polymer ?
#
loop_
_entity_poly.entity_id
_entity_poly.type
_entity_poly.pdbx_seq_one_letter_code
_entity_poly.pdbx_strand_id
1 'polypeptide(L)'
;MTSPSQEEIGSAVRAVSDLHMATVPDEHARAADHAAANLCSGAGLSVAPAGLHQLINEAIQIGYSAALSDMRDGDFDDDIREWRPDLSTG
;
A
#
# COMPACT_ATOMS: atom_id res chain seq x y z
N MET A 1 -20.24 7.87 -18.79
CA MET A 1 -18.79 7.79 -18.56
C MET A 1 -18.18 6.99 -19.70
N THR A 2 -17.19 7.55 -20.38
CA THR A 2 -16.38 6.82 -21.37
C THR A 2 -15.44 5.86 -20.66
N SER A 3 -15.28 4.66 -21.20
CA SER A 3 -14.26 3.73 -20.74
C SER A 3 -12.87 4.35 -20.96
N PRO A 4 -11.94 4.25 -19.99
CA PRO A 4 -10.60 4.76 -20.15
C PRO A 4 -9.88 4.07 -21.31
N SER A 5 -9.03 4.82 -21.99
CA SER A 5 -8.17 4.33 -23.06
C SER A 5 -7.04 3.45 -22.51
N GLN A 6 -6.47 2.61 -23.36
CA GLN A 6 -5.29 1.79 -23.01
C GLN A 6 -4.07 2.64 -22.63
N GLU A 7 -3.95 3.83 -23.21
CA GLU A 7 -2.87 4.78 -22.92
C GLU A 7 -3.00 5.37 -21.52
N GLU A 8 -4.22 5.74 -21.11
CA GLU A 8 -4.50 6.21 -19.75
C GLU A 8 -4.19 5.14 -18.69
N ILE A 9 -4.55 3.87 -18.97
CA ILE A 9 -4.23 2.74 -18.10
C ILE A 9 -2.72 2.53 -18.02
N GLY A 10 -2.02 2.55 -19.16
CA GLY A 10 -0.56 2.41 -19.19
C GLY A 10 0.18 3.52 -18.44
N SER A 11 -0.32 4.76 -18.55
CA SER A 11 0.22 5.90 -17.80
C SER A 11 0.01 5.75 -16.30
N ALA A 12 -1.16 5.25 -15.88
CA ALA A 12 -1.46 5.02 -14.47
C ALA A 12 -0.56 3.93 -13.88
N VAL A 13 -0.37 2.81 -14.60
CA VAL A 13 0.55 1.73 -14.18
C VAL A 13 1.96 2.29 -13.97
N ARG A 14 2.50 3.04 -14.94
CA ARG A 14 3.85 3.61 -14.81
C ARG A 14 3.96 4.56 -13.60
N ALA A 15 2.98 5.44 -13.42
CA ALA A 15 3.00 6.39 -12.31
C ALA A 15 2.98 5.70 -10.94
N VAL A 16 2.20 4.62 -10.80
CA VAL A 16 2.15 3.82 -9.56
C VAL A 16 3.46 3.08 -9.34
N SER A 17 4.06 2.49 -10.38
CA SER A 17 5.36 1.82 -10.26
C SER A 17 6.49 2.77 -9.87
N ASP A 18 6.51 3.98 -10.45
CA ASP A 18 7.51 5.00 -10.09
C ASP A 18 7.35 5.45 -8.63
N LEU A 19 6.10 5.61 -8.17
CA LEU A 19 5.81 5.94 -6.78
C LEU A 19 6.19 4.80 -5.83
N HIS A 20 5.95 3.55 -6.22
CA HIS A 20 6.32 2.36 -5.44
C HIS A 20 7.83 2.31 -5.18
N MET A 21 8.63 2.50 -6.22
CA MET A 21 10.09 2.55 -6.08
C MET A 21 10.57 3.71 -5.18
N ALA A 22 9.83 4.82 -5.12
CA ALA A 22 10.18 5.98 -4.31
C ALA A 22 9.74 5.86 -2.84
N THR A 23 8.64 5.15 -2.57
CA THR A 23 7.97 5.14 -1.25
C THR A 23 8.17 3.86 -0.45
N VAL A 24 8.52 2.75 -1.10
CA VAL A 24 8.69 1.45 -0.42
C VAL A 24 10.18 1.17 -0.20
N PRO A 25 10.76 1.54 0.95
CA PRO A 25 12.13 1.20 1.27
C PRO A 25 12.26 -0.32 1.51
N ASP A 26 13.46 -0.87 1.29
CA ASP A 26 13.75 -2.29 1.47
C ASP A 26 13.35 -2.82 2.85
N GLU A 27 13.44 -1.99 3.89
CA GLU A 27 13.05 -2.33 5.26
C GLU A 27 11.55 -2.63 5.42
N HIS A 28 10.70 -2.01 4.60
CA HIS A 28 9.24 -2.17 4.65
C HIS A 28 8.72 -3.12 3.55
N ALA A 29 9.52 -3.39 2.51
CA ALA A 29 9.11 -4.17 1.34
C ALA A 29 8.47 -5.51 1.70
N ARG A 30 9.06 -6.29 2.63
CA ARG A 30 8.51 -7.60 3.02
C ARG A 30 7.14 -7.49 3.72
N ALA A 31 6.98 -6.51 4.59
CA ALA A 31 5.74 -6.32 5.33
C ALA A 31 4.63 -5.78 4.42
N ALA A 32 5.00 -4.86 3.52
CA ALA A 32 4.13 -4.32 2.47
C ALA A 32 3.68 -5.42 1.50
N ASP A 33 4.59 -6.29 1.02
CA ASP A 33 4.29 -7.47 0.21
C ASP A 33 3.28 -8.39 0.89
N HIS A 34 3.47 -8.65 2.20
CA HIS A 34 2.57 -9.51 2.95
C HIS A 34 1.16 -8.91 3.07
N ALA A 35 1.05 -7.60 3.32
CA ALA A 35 -0.22 -6.89 3.35
C ALA A 35 -0.93 -6.96 1.99
N ALA A 36 -0.20 -6.73 0.90
CA ALA A 36 -0.71 -6.82 -0.46
C ALA A 36 -1.16 -8.24 -0.81
N ALA A 37 -0.39 -9.27 -0.47
CA ALA A 37 -0.77 -10.66 -0.66
C ALA A 37 -2.05 -11.03 0.08
N ASN A 38 -2.22 -10.57 1.33
CA ASN A 38 -3.44 -10.83 2.10
C ASN A 38 -4.68 -10.19 1.44
N LEU A 39 -4.57 -8.93 0.99
CA LEU A 39 -5.67 -8.23 0.34
C LEU A 39 -5.99 -8.81 -1.05
N CYS A 40 -4.96 -9.14 -1.85
CA CYS A 40 -5.12 -9.74 -3.18
C CYS A 40 -5.58 -11.21 -3.13
N SER A 41 -5.42 -11.89 -1.99
CA SER A 41 -5.99 -13.23 -1.76
C SER A 41 -7.51 -13.23 -1.58
N GLY A 42 -8.10 -12.05 -1.29
CA GLY A 42 -9.54 -11.83 -1.17
C GLY A 42 -10.26 -11.92 -2.52
N ALA A 43 -11.39 -12.64 -2.53
CA ALA A 43 -12.16 -13.03 -3.70
C ALA A 43 -12.41 -11.90 -4.73
N GLY A 44 -11.70 -11.95 -5.86
CA GLY A 44 -11.94 -11.09 -7.03
C GLY A 44 -10.69 -10.67 -7.79
N LEU A 45 -9.54 -10.61 -7.12
CA LEU A 45 -8.29 -10.14 -7.74
C LEU A 45 -7.52 -11.20 -8.53
N SER A 46 -7.75 -12.48 -8.24
CA SER A 46 -7.14 -13.61 -8.95
C SER A 46 -7.54 -13.73 -10.42
N VAL A 47 -8.65 -13.10 -10.85
CA VAL A 47 -9.11 -13.05 -12.24
C VAL A 47 -8.82 -11.71 -12.92
N ALA A 48 -8.17 -10.77 -12.21
CA ALA A 48 -7.84 -9.48 -12.77
C ALA A 48 -6.72 -9.61 -13.84
N PRO A 49 -6.73 -8.77 -14.88
CA PRO A 49 -5.60 -8.68 -15.81
C PRO A 49 -4.30 -8.37 -15.06
N ALA A 50 -3.18 -8.95 -15.53
CA ALA A 50 -1.88 -8.84 -14.84
C ALA A 50 -1.47 -7.39 -14.52
N GLY A 51 -1.70 -6.44 -15.43
CA GLY A 51 -1.40 -5.02 -15.18
C GLY A 51 -2.27 -4.38 -14.08
N LEU A 52 -3.53 -4.79 -13.96
CA LEU A 52 -4.42 -4.34 -12.88
C LEU A 52 -4.01 -4.96 -11.54
N HIS A 53 -3.62 -6.24 -11.55
CA HIS A 53 -3.11 -6.92 -10.37
C HIS A 53 -1.82 -6.27 -9.86
N GLN A 54 -0.88 -5.96 -10.76
CA GLN A 54 0.35 -5.26 -10.44
C GLN A 54 0.08 -3.87 -9.84
N LEU A 55 -0.78 -3.08 -10.49
CA LEU A 55 -1.12 -1.74 -10.01
C LEU A 55 -1.73 -1.76 -8.60
N ILE A 56 -2.65 -2.70 -8.35
CA ILE A 56 -3.28 -2.83 -7.02
C ILE A 56 -2.26 -3.28 -5.98
N ASN A 57 -1.41 -4.24 -6.33
CA ASN A 57 -0.34 -4.72 -5.45
C ASN A 57 0.61 -3.58 -5.06
N GLU A 58 1.12 -2.83 -6.04
CA GLU A 58 2.02 -1.68 -5.79
C GLU A 58 1.34 -0.57 -4.97
N ALA A 59 0.07 -0.25 -5.27
CA ALA A 59 -0.69 0.74 -4.52
C ALA A 59 -0.87 0.36 -3.04
N ILE A 60 -1.16 -0.91 -2.75
CA ILE A 60 -1.24 -1.40 -1.37
C ILE A 60 0.11 -1.28 -0.67
N GLN A 61 1.18 -1.65 -1.36
CA GLN A 61 2.52 -1.59 -0.77
C GLN A 61 2.95 -0.16 -0.44
N ILE A 62 2.69 0.79 -1.34
CA ILE A 62 2.91 2.23 -1.10
C ILE A 62 2.20 2.69 0.17
N GLY A 63 0.88 2.42 0.25
CA GLY A 63 0.08 2.87 1.40
C GLY A 63 0.53 2.22 2.71
N TYR A 64 0.88 0.94 2.68
CA TYR A 64 1.35 0.24 3.87
C TYR A 64 2.73 0.73 4.33
N SER A 65 3.66 0.96 3.40
CA SER A 65 4.98 1.51 3.72
C SER A 65 4.92 2.95 4.23
N ALA A 66 4.02 3.77 3.69
CA ALA A 66 3.76 5.11 4.21
C ALA A 66 3.26 5.03 5.65
N ALA A 67 2.26 4.19 5.94
CA ALA A 67 1.74 4.00 7.29
C ALA A 67 2.81 3.49 8.29
N LEU A 68 3.73 2.62 7.85
CA LEU A 68 4.86 2.19 8.68
C LEU A 68 5.85 3.32 8.95
N SER A 69 6.05 4.22 7.98
CA SER A 69 6.91 5.40 8.15
C SER A 69 6.29 6.37 9.15
N ASP A 70 5.00 6.69 8.99
CA ASP A 70 4.23 7.53 9.91
C ASP A 70 4.24 6.94 11.34
N MET A 71 4.08 5.62 11.48
CA MET A 71 4.20 4.92 12.77
C MET A 71 5.61 5.02 13.36
N ARG A 72 6.66 4.93 12.54
CA ARG A 72 8.05 5.07 13.01
C ARG A 72 8.35 6.49 13.47
N ASP A 73 7.79 7.47 12.76
CA ASP A 73 8.04 8.89 12.99
C ASP A 73 7.16 9.45 14.14
N GLY A 74 6.22 8.64 14.63
CA GLY A 74 5.41 8.90 15.83
C GLY A 74 4.09 9.62 15.54
N ASP A 75 3.66 9.69 14.28
CA ASP A 75 2.46 10.43 13.86
C ASP A 75 1.16 9.86 14.47
N PHE A 76 1.16 8.59 14.86
CA PHE A 76 0.04 7.91 15.50
C PHE A 76 0.17 7.76 17.03
N ASP A 77 1.17 8.38 17.65
CA ASP A 77 1.43 8.22 19.07
C ASP A 77 0.24 8.64 19.95
N ASP A 78 -0.44 9.74 19.60
CA ASP A 78 -1.60 10.24 20.36
C ASP A 78 -2.80 9.30 20.22
N ASP A 79 -3.05 8.78 19.02
CA ASP A 79 -4.08 7.77 18.77
C ASP A 79 -3.76 6.47 19.53
N ILE A 80 -2.49 6.04 19.55
CA ILE A 80 -2.04 4.87 20.31
C ILE A 80 -2.25 5.09 21.82
N ARG A 81 -1.99 6.30 22.33
CA ARG A 81 -2.27 6.64 23.75
C ARG A 81 -3.75 6.55 24.07
N GLU A 82 -4.62 6.96 23.15
CA GLU A 82 -6.07 6.85 23.31
C GLU A 82 -6.54 5.38 23.23
N TRP A 83 -6.08 4.63 22.24
CA TRP A 83 -6.56 3.27 21.96
C TRP A 83 -5.96 2.22 22.90
N ARG A 84 -4.71 2.43 23.32
CA ARG A 84 -3.90 1.53 24.13
C ARG A 84 -3.28 2.28 25.32
N PRO A 85 -4.11 2.80 26.24
CA PRO A 85 -3.62 3.55 27.40
C PRO A 85 -2.72 2.68 28.29
N ASP A 86 -2.89 1.36 28.27
CA ASP A 86 -2.05 0.37 28.96
C ASP A 86 -0.58 0.37 28.52
N LEU A 87 -0.30 0.78 27.27
CA LEU A 87 1.05 0.85 26.71
C LEU A 87 1.73 2.20 26.95
N SER A 88 1.00 3.19 27.46
CA SER A 88 1.43 4.59 27.54
C SER A 88 1.93 5.01 28.92
N THR A 89 1.78 4.15 29.92
CA THR A 89 2.29 4.34 31.28
C THR A 89 3.54 3.49 31.48
N GLY A 90 4.68 4.00 31.02
CA GLY A 90 6.03 3.51 31.32
C GLY A 90 6.85 4.61 31.97
#